data_AF-A0A293M927-F1
#
_entry.id   AF-A0A293M927-F1
#
_cell.length_a   1.000
_cell.length_b   1.000
_cell.length_c   1.000
_cell.angle_alpha   90.00
_cell.angle_beta   90.00
_cell.angle_gamma   90.00
#
_symmetry.space_group_name_H-M   'P 1'
#
loop_
_entity.id
_entity.type
_entity.pdbx_description
1 polymer ?
#
loop_
_entity_poly.entity_id
_entity_poly.type
_entity_poly.pdbx_seq_one_letter_code
_entity_poly.pdbx_strand_id
1 'polypeptide(L)'
;MRLLPAMAECDSHLTENERQRNVHSGHLLFTYSPEPLGHYASVTPAIFPDIENSHARLEELDKDMFHLPKEKIKLGLLKGVNHDVYYPGFPTFKHLEHNAKLKKAGVKVFQALSRNENMLVSILEKVETCIEKLAPDLLGKIVLVEWPHLLEAKVVSIANGDVRYSLDRKGEVTFVDLSDTDADTFSKEIESITDKYRSRYGVLVGAVNILVYCKPMTGRKYIFGLRGRITLEKQWAQHQVPFALQTIVPDVPTYAPDIQEFKTLEEVFPQGKLCFMLGSPHYGCQGEVVDPKLPKRQGRVLVKFTIQKEPDIERIKRNEKNLSSLRFMSAYQLGQQLGVSALFVSRITGTVFIQMNSPEAETASLVNVGFNLKFNKSNEEIPGYSRKVNDGWMYSNKCYDILKEYLEKLVACNGSG
;
A
#
# COMPACT_ATOMS: atom_id res chain seq x y z
N MET A 1 19.24 -11.38 -48.74
CA MET A 1 18.82 -12.80 -48.67
C MET A 1 20.03 -13.73 -48.64
N ARG A 2 20.79 -13.81 -47.53
CA ARG A 2 21.93 -14.75 -47.40
C ARG A 2 21.84 -15.68 -46.18
N LEU A 3 20.93 -15.40 -45.24
CA LEU A 3 20.83 -16.14 -43.97
C LEU A 3 20.15 -17.51 -44.13
N LEU A 4 18.96 -17.56 -44.74
CA LEU A 4 18.20 -18.81 -44.88
C LEU A 4 18.96 -19.91 -45.66
N PRO A 5 19.65 -19.63 -46.78
CA PRO A 5 20.45 -20.64 -47.47
C PRO A 5 21.61 -21.18 -46.64
N ALA A 6 22.29 -20.31 -45.87
CA ALA A 6 23.39 -20.71 -45.00
C ALA A 6 22.92 -21.54 -43.79
N MET A 7 21.70 -21.29 -43.28
CA MET A 7 21.11 -22.08 -42.21
C MET A 7 20.60 -23.44 -42.69
N ALA A 8 20.08 -23.53 -43.92
CA ALA A 8 19.56 -24.77 -44.49
C ALA A 8 20.61 -25.89 -44.56
N GLU A 9 21.89 -25.55 -44.77
CA GLU A 9 23.00 -26.51 -44.71
C GLU A 9 23.17 -27.11 -43.31
N CYS A 10 22.97 -26.31 -42.26
CA CYS A 10 23.08 -26.69 -40.86
C CYS A 10 21.82 -27.38 -40.30
N ASP A 11 20.64 -27.16 -40.89
CA ASP A 11 19.37 -27.75 -40.43
C ASP A 11 19.40 -29.28 -40.44
N SER A 12 20.17 -29.88 -41.35
CA SER A 12 20.36 -31.33 -41.41
C SER A 12 21.11 -31.89 -40.19
N HIS A 13 21.91 -31.07 -39.51
CA HIS A 13 22.73 -31.47 -38.35
C HIS A 13 22.03 -31.31 -36.99
N LEU A 14 20.82 -30.74 -36.95
CA LEU A 14 20.08 -30.57 -35.70
C LEU A 14 19.71 -31.94 -35.08
N THR A 15 19.87 -32.04 -33.77
CA THR A 15 19.34 -33.17 -33.00
C THR A 15 17.81 -33.12 -32.96
N GLU A 16 17.17 -34.25 -32.64
CA GLU A 16 15.70 -34.33 -32.56
C GLU A 16 15.12 -33.33 -31.55
N ASN A 17 15.73 -33.20 -30.36
CA ASN A 17 15.33 -32.21 -29.37
C ASN A 17 15.46 -30.76 -29.87
N GLU A 18 16.50 -30.47 -30.66
CA GLU A 18 16.68 -29.16 -31.26
C GLU A 18 15.63 -28.88 -32.33
N ARG A 19 15.25 -29.89 -33.13
CA ARG A 19 14.15 -29.78 -34.10
C ARG A 19 12.81 -29.53 -33.41
N GLN A 20 12.52 -30.27 -32.34
CA GLN A 20 11.29 -30.11 -31.54
C GLN A 20 11.20 -28.76 -30.85
N ARG A 21 12.33 -28.14 -30.48
CA ARG A 21 12.35 -26.76 -29.95
C ARG A 21 12.22 -25.72 -31.07
N ASN A 22 12.60 -26.05 -32.30
CA ASN A 22 12.60 -25.14 -33.46
C ASN A 22 11.27 -25.13 -34.22
N VAL A 23 10.14 -25.28 -33.51
CA VAL A 23 8.79 -25.16 -34.08
C VAL A 23 7.94 -24.18 -33.27
N HIS A 24 6.98 -23.54 -33.93
CA HIS A 24 5.97 -22.74 -33.24
C HIS A 24 4.89 -23.65 -32.64
N SER A 25 4.60 -23.47 -31.37
CA SER A 25 3.53 -24.16 -30.64
C SER A 25 2.36 -23.23 -30.32
N GLY A 26 1.27 -23.82 -29.84
CA GLY A 26 0.06 -23.12 -29.41
C GLY A 26 0.21 -22.40 -28.06
N HIS A 27 -0.91 -21.90 -27.55
CA HIS A 27 -0.97 -21.26 -26.23
C HIS A 27 -1.27 -22.29 -25.15
N LEU A 28 -0.91 -21.97 -23.91
CA LEU A 28 -1.17 -22.81 -22.74
C LEU A 28 -2.17 -22.11 -21.83
N LEU A 29 -3.36 -22.68 -21.68
CA LEU A 29 -4.40 -22.20 -20.77
C LEU A 29 -4.38 -23.00 -19.47
N PHE A 30 -4.08 -22.32 -18.37
CA PHE A 30 -4.14 -22.90 -17.04
C PHE A 30 -5.44 -22.51 -16.35
N THR A 31 -6.19 -23.51 -15.89
CA THR A 31 -7.43 -23.31 -15.12
C THR A 31 -7.41 -24.15 -13.85
N TYR A 32 -8.13 -23.68 -12.82
CA TYR A 32 -8.29 -24.45 -11.58
C TYR A 32 -9.30 -25.59 -11.79
N SER A 33 -8.91 -26.80 -11.40
CA SER A 33 -9.77 -27.98 -11.32
C SER A 33 -10.08 -28.29 -9.85
N PRO A 34 -11.36 -28.34 -9.44
CA PRO A 34 -11.72 -28.77 -8.08
C PRO A 34 -11.26 -30.21 -7.77
N GLU A 35 -11.24 -31.07 -8.79
CA GLU A 35 -10.76 -32.44 -8.70
C GLU A 35 -9.22 -32.49 -8.85
N PRO A 36 -8.52 -33.29 -8.02
CA PRO A 36 -7.08 -33.45 -8.13
C PRO A 36 -6.73 -34.20 -9.42
N LEU A 37 -5.76 -33.65 -10.16
CA LEU A 37 -5.25 -34.19 -11.43
C LEU A 37 -4.04 -35.12 -11.23
N GLY A 38 -3.69 -35.41 -9.98
CA GLY A 38 -2.60 -36.31 -9.61
C GLY A 38 -1.25 -35.61 -9.40
N HIS A 39 -0.20 -36.44 -9.35
CA HIS A 39 1.16 -36.03 -9.04
C HIS A 39 1.82 -35.28 -10.20
N TYR A 40 2.51 -34.18 -9.90
CA TYR A 40 3.30 -33.40 -10.84
C TYR A 40 4.74 -33.25 -10.33
N ALA A 41 5.67 -33.85 -11.07
CA ALA A 41 7.08 -33.83 -10.73
C ALA A 41 7.71 -32.46 -10.98
N SER A 42 8.52 -32.01 -10.05
CA SER A 42 9.29 -30.79 -10.16
C SER A 42 10.47 -30.96 -11.12
N VAL A 43 10.71 -29.94 -11.94
CA VAL A 43 11.89 -29.87 -12.82
C VAL A 43 13.15 -29.57 -11.99
N THR A 44 13.00 -29.02 -10.78
CA THR A 44 14.11 -28.71 -9.86
C THR A 44 13.79 -29.15 -8.42
N PRO A 45 13.77 -30.46 -8.12
CA PRO A 45 13.37 -31.00 -6.81
C PRO A 45 14.17 -30.47 -5.62
N ALA A 46 15.42 -30.06 -5.86
CA ALA A 46 16.28 -29.48 -4.82
C ALA A 46 15.80 -28.11 -4.30
N ILE A 47 14.99 -27.40 -5.09
CA ILE A 47 14.49 -26.05 -4.77
C ILE A 47 12.97 -26.07 -4.59
N PHE A 48 12.26 -26.75 -5.49
CA PHE A 48 10.80 -26.87 -5.46
C PHE A 48 10.42 -28.35 -5.34
N PRO A 49 9.71 -28.77 -4.27
CA PRO A 49 9.25 -30.14 -4.15
C PRO A 49 8.18 -30.46 -5.19
N ASP A 50 7.96 -31.76 -5.41
CA ASP A 50 6.89 -32.25 -6.27
C ASP A 50 5.51 -31.87 -5.72
N ILE A 51 4.52 -31.74 -6.60
CA ILE A 51 3.13 -31.43 -6.25
C ILE A 51 2.34 -32.74 -6.29
N GLU A 52 2.04 -33.31 -5.13
CA GLU A 52 1.34 -34.61 -5.05
C GLU A 52 -0.08 -34.58 -5.61
N ASN A 53 -0.81 -33.48 -5.40
CA ASN A 53 -2.18 -33.28 -5.88
C ASN A 53 -2.26 -31.97 -6.66
N SER A 54 -1.92 -32.00 -7.94
CA SER A 54 -2.07 -30.85 -8.82
C SER A 54 -3.54 -30.55 -9.06
N HIS A 55 -3.91 -29.29 -8.95
CA HIS A 55 -5.24 -28.78 -9.32
C HIS A 55 -5.18 -27.86 -10.55
N ALA A 56 -4.03 -27.75 -11.19
CA ALA A 56 -3.83 -26.91 -12.36
C ALA A 56 -4.10 -27.72 -13.64
N ARG A 57 -5.26 -27.50 -14.26
CA ARG A 57 -5.58 -28.07 -15.56
C ARG A 57 -4.88 -27.27 -16.65
N LEU A 58 -4.13 -27.96 -17.50
CA LEU A 58 -3.51 -27.40 -18.68
C LEU A 58 -4.30 -27.81 -19.92
N GLU A 59 -4.67 -26.84 -20.74
CA GLU A 59 -5.23 -27.03 -22.07
C GLU A 59 -4.35 -26.33 -23.09
N GLU A 60 -3.95 -27.05 -24.14
CA GLU A 60 -3.25 -26.47 -25.28
C GLU A 60 -4.26 -25.88 -26.26
N LEU A 61 -4.15 -24.58 -26.49
CA LEU A 61 -4.96 -23.84 -27.45
C LEU A 61 -4.21 -23.71 -28.77
N ASP A 62 -4.94 -23.76 -29.88
CA ASP A 62 -4.34 -23.62 -31.21
C ASP A 62 -3.56 -22.30 -31.36
N LYS A 63 -2.44 -22.35 -32.09
CA LYS A 63 -1.55 -21.20 -32.32
C LYS A 63 -2.25 -20.02 -33.02
N ASP A 64 -3.27 -20.31 -33.84
CA ASP A 64 -4.00 -19.33 -34.64
C ASP A 64 -5.34 -18.96 -33.98
N MET A 65 -5.62 -19.43 -32.75
CA MET A 65 -6.92 -19.24 -32.06
C MET A 65 -7.31 -17.75 -31.93
N PHE A 66 -6.35 -16.86 -31.76
CA PHE A 66 -6.58 -15.42 -31.61
C PHE A 66 -6.38 -14.62 -32.91
N HIS A 67 -6.24 -15.29 -34.06
CA HIS A 67 -6.27 -14.63 -35.36
C HIS A 67 -7.70 -14.22 -35.72
N LEU A 68 -8.08 -13.03 -35.23
CA LEU A 68 -9.40 -12.46 -35.44
C LEU A 68 -9.48 -11.73 -36.81
N PRO A 69 -10.54 -11.97 -37.60
CA PRO A 69 -10.86 -11.13 -38.76
C PRO A 69 -11.00 -9.66 -38.35
N LYS A 70 -10.50 -8.73 -39.18
CA LYS A 70 -10.49 -7.29 -38.88
C LYS A 70 -11.89 -6.75 -38.59
N GLU A 71 -12.91 -7.30 -39.23
CA GLU A 71 -14.31 -6.91 -39.11
C GLU A 71 -14.87 -7.22 -37.71
N LYS A 72 -14.28 -8.18 -36.99
CA LYS A 72 -14.67 -8.55 -35.62
C LYS A 72 -13.97 -7.71 -34.56
N ILE A 73 -12.93 -6.95 -34.92
CA ILE A 73 -12.18 -6.11 -33.98
C ILE A 73 -12.99 -4.85 -33.71
N LYS A 74 -13.44 -4.69 -32.46
CA LYS A 74 -14.13 -3.48 -32.00
C LYS A 74 -13.11 -2.47 -31.51
N LEU A 75 -13.03 -1.32 -32.19
CA LEU A 75 -12.16 -0.22 -31.80
C LEU A 75 -12.95 0.81 -30.98
N GLY A 76 -12.34 1.34 -29.92
CA GLY A 76 -12.94 2.35 -29.06
C GLY A 76 -13.88 1.78 -27.98
N LEU A 77 -14.76 2.64 -27.48
CA LEU A 77 -15.66 2.30 -26.38
C LEU A 77 -16.73 1.31 -26.83
N LEU A 78 -16.91 0.26 -26.04
CA LEU A 78 -17.97 -0.73 -26.26
C LEU A 78 -19.33 -0.18 -25.83
N LYS A 79 -20.41 -0.69 -26.43
CA LYS A 79 -21.78 -0.38 -26.02
C LYS A 79 -21.98 -0.80 -24.55
N GLY A 80 -22.54 0.10 -23.74
CA GLY A 80 -22.83 -0.15 -22.32
C GLY A 80 -21.79 0.38 -21.34
N VAL A 81 -20.69 0.98 -21.80
CA VAL A 81 -19.75 1.70 -20.92
C VAL A 81 -20.44 2.99 -20.42
N ASN A 82 -20.63 3.10 -19.11
CA ASN A 82 -21.28 4.26 -18.50
C ASN A 82 -20.26 5.10 -17.74
N HIS A 83 -19.90 6.26 -18.28
CA HIS A 83 -18.94 7.16 -17.65
C HIS A 83 -19.53 8.00 -16.49
N ASP A 84 -20.86 7.98 -16.27
CA ASP A 84 -21.53 8.68 -15.16
C ASP A 84 -21.49 7.87 -13.85
N VAL A 85 -21.06 6.62 -13.92
CA VAL A 85 -20.94 5.73 -12.76
C VAL A 85 -19.50 5.75 -12.27
N TYR A 86 -19.33 5.82 -10.95
CA TYR A 86 -18.01 5.70 -10.33
C TYR A 86 -17.60 4.22 -10.28
N TYR A 87 -16.43 3.91 -10.85
CA TYR A 87 -15.79 2.60 -10.74
C TYR A 87 -14.70 2.67 -9.68
N PRO A 88 -14.86 2.00 -8.53
CA PRO A 88 -13.88 2.02 -7.45
C PRO A 88 -12.46 1.75 -7.93
N GLY A 89 -11.54 2.66 -7.59
CA GLY A 89 -10.12 2.57 -7.96
C GLY A 89 -9.74 3.32 -9.25
N PHE A 90 -10.72 3.78 -10.03
CA PHE A 90 -10.48 4.57 -11.25
C PHE A 90 -10.77 6.05 -10.98
N PRO A 91 -9.76 6.94 -11.03
CA PRO A 91 -9.99 8.37 -10.81
C PRO A 91 -10.81 8.99 -11.94
N THR A 92 -11.60 10.03 -11.61
CA THR A 92 -12.44 10.73 -12.58
C THR A 92 -12.57 12.20 -12.25
N PHE A 93 -12.47 13.04 -13.28
CA PHE A 93 -12.69 14.48 -13.20
C PHE A 93 -14.14 14.88 -13.50
N LYS A 94 -15.00 13.92 -13.87
CA LYS A 94 -16.32 14.20 -14.46
C LYS A 94 -17.31 14.84 -13.49
N HIS A 95 -17.23 14.49 -12.21
CA HIS A 95 -18.29 14.82 -11.25
C HIS A 95 -18.13 16.17 -10.54
N LEU A 96 -17.04 16.91 -10.80
CA LEU A 96 -16.86 18.28 -10.33
C LEU A 96 -16.61 19.20 -11.52
N GLU A 97 -17.29 20.34 -11.55
CA GLU A 97 -17.02 21.36 -12.57
C GLU A 97 -15.65 22.00 -12.34
N HIS A 98 -14.82 21.99 -13.38
CA HIS A 98 -13.44 22.46 -13.28
C HIS A 98 -12.96 23.12 -14.57
N ASN A 99 -11.92 23.94 -14.44
CA ASN A 99 -11.17 24.51 -15.55
C ASN A 99 -9.72 24.01 -15.49
N ALA A 100 -9.07 23.81 -16.63
CA ALA A 100 -7.70 23.35 -16.70
C ALA A 100 -6.82 24.33 -17.48
N LYS A 101 -5.65 24.67 -16.94
CA LYS A 101 -4.66 25.58 -17.58
C LYS A 101 -3.24 25.08 -17.37
N LEU A 102 -2.41 25.17 -18.41
CA LEU A 102 -0.98 24.90 -18.30
C LEU A 102 -0.27 26.06 -17.59
N LYS A 103 0.51 25.74 -16.56
CA LYS A 103 1.35 26.72 -15.84
C LYS A 103 2.55 26.04 -15.20
N LYS A 104 3.68 26.75 -15.14
CA LYS A 104 4.81 26.33 -14.30
C LYS A 104 4.46 26.53 -12.83
N ALA A 105 4.20 25.42 -12.13
CA ALA A 105 3.68 25.44 -10.77
C ALA A 105 4.55 24.69 -9.76
N GLY A 106 5.62 24.01 -10.22
CA GLY A 106 6.51 23.29 -9.32
C GLY A 106 5.87 22.05 -8.69
N VAL A 107 4.88 21.42 -9.34
CA VAL A 107 4.20 20.24 -8.79
C VAL A 107 5.23 19.13 -8.52
N LYS A 108 5.11 18.49 -7.36
CA LYS A 108 6.02 17.47 -6.84
C LYS A 108 5.33 16.10 -6.82
N VAL A 109 5.40 15.39 -7.94
CA VAL A 109 4.88 14.01 -8.03
C VAL A 109 5.86 13.01 -7.40
N PHE A 110 7.16 13.20 -7.63
CA PHE A 110 8.24 12.35 -7.14
C PHE A 110 9.08 13.07 -6.07
N GLN A 111 10.42 12.96 -6.15
CA GLN A 111 11.34 13.51 -5.16
C GLN A 111 11.63 15.01 -5.35
N ALA A 112 11.59 15.50 -6.60
CA ALA A 112 11.93 16.88 -6.95
C ALA A 112 10.71 17.65 -7.50
N LEU A 113 10.76 18.98 -7.40
CA LEU A 113 9.76 19.86 -8.00
C LEU A 113 9.88 19.84 -9.53
N SER A 114 8.74 19.83 -10.22
CA SER A 114 8.70 19.96 -11.68
C SER A 114 9.29 21.30 -12.13
N ARG A 115 10.17 21.28 -13.14
CA ARG A 115 10.69 22.50 -13.80
C ARG A 115 9.84 22.94 -15.00
N ASN A 116 9.05 22.01 -15.55
CA ASN A 116 8.21 22.22 -16.72
C ASN A 116 6.79 22.62 -16.31
N GLU A 117 5.97 22.95 -17.31
CA GLU A 117 4.57 23.25 -17.12
C GLU A 117 3.79 22.04 -16.61
N ASN A 118 2.82 22.30 -15.74
CA ASN A 118 1.89 21.33 -15.19
C ASN A 118 0.48 21.75 -15.59
N MET A 119 -0.39 20.76 -15.86
CA MET A 119 -1.81 21.04 -16.05
C MET A 119 -2.43 21.32 -14.68
N LEU A 120 -2.75 22.58 -14.41
CA LEU A 120 -3.42 22.98 -13.19
C LEU A 120 -4.92 22.93 -13.38
N VAL A 121 -5.60 22.28 -12.45
CA VAL A 121 -7.06 22.14 -12.48
C VAL A 121 -7.68 22.97 -11.37
N SER A 122 -8.55 23.92 -11.71
CA SER A 122 -9.27 24.77 -10.76
C SER A 122 -10.71 24.34 -10.64
N ILE A 123 -11.16 24.07 -9.42
CA ILE A 123 -12.56 23.74 -9.13
C ILE A 123 -13.38 25.02 -9.27
N LEU A 124 -14.49 24.96 -10.02
CA LEU A 124 -15.34 26.12 -10.33
C LEU A 124 -16.57 26.24 -9.43
N GLU A 125 -16.95 25.15 -8.76
CA GLU A 125 -18.23 25.05 -8.08
C GLU A 125 -18.35 26.05 -6.92
N LYS A 126 -19.39 26.89 -6.98
CA LYS A 126 -19.79 27.77 -5.88
C LYS A 126 -20.65 26.96 -4.93
N VAL A 127 -20.02 26.32 -3.97
CA VAL A 127 -20.75 25.58 -2.94
C VAL A 127 -21.48 26.57 -2.02
N GLU A 128 -22.71 26.25 -1.62
CA GLU A 128 -23.44 26.99 -0.58
C GLU A 128 -22.53 27.18 0.63
N THR A 129 -22.38 28.41 1.12
CA THR A 129 -21.45 28.73 2.22
C THR A 129 -22.14 28.73 3.59
N CYS A 130 -23.45 28.53 3.63
CA CYS A 130 -24.24 28.52 4.86
C CYS A 130 -24.20 27.12 5.48
N ILE A 131 -23.42 26.98 6.55
CA ILE A 131 -23.21 25.71 7.25
C ILE A 131 -24.51 25.15 7.86
N GLU A 132 -25.43 26.03 8.28
CA GLU A 132 -26.72 25.68 8.87
C GLU A 132 -27.62 24.90 7.89
N LYS A 133 -27.53 25.24 6.60
CA LYS A 133 -28.28 24.53 5.54
C LYS A 133 -27.58 23.24 5.13
N LEU A 134 -26.25 23.24 5.11
CA LEU A 134 -25.45 22.08 4.70
C LEU A 134 -25.44 20.96 5.73
N ALA A 135 -25.47 21.30 7.02
CA ALA A 135 -25.36 20.32 8.10
C ALA A 135 -26.47 19.25 8.01
N PRO A 136 -27.76 19.58 7.90
CA PRO A 136 -28.83 18.59 7.70
C PRO A 136 -28.67 17.76 6.42
N ASP A 137 -28.13 18.36 5.36
CA ASP A 137 -28.03 17.72 4.05
C ASP A 137 -26.84 16.76 3.93
N LEU A 138 -25.74 16.99 4.66
CA LEU A 138 -24.53 16.20 4.52
C LEU A 138 -24.27 15.28 5.71
N LEU A 139 -24.63 15.68 6.93
CA LEU A 139 -24.32 14.91 8.13
C LEU A 139 -24.94 13.51 8.07
N GLY A 140 -24.11 12.48 8.29
CA GLY A 140 -24.53 11.09 8.34
C GLY A 140 -24.70 10.43 6.98
N LYS A 141 -24.69 11.21 5.88
CA LYS A 141 -24.68 10.69 4.52
C LYS A 141 -23.30 10.14 4.14
N ILE A 142 -23.32 9.31 3.12
CA ILE A 142 -22.12 8.76 2.49
C ILE A 142 -21.83 9.62 1.27
N VAL A 143 -20.61 10.14 1.19
CA VAL A 143 -20.14 11.00 0.10
C VAL A 143 -18.84 10.44 -0.47
N LEU A 144 -18.43 10.90 -1.65
CA LEU A 144 -17.12 10.59 -2.20
C LEU A 144 -16.15 11.73 -1.92
N VAL A 145 -14.99 11.41 -1.33
CA VAL A 145 -13.92 12.35 -0.96
C VAL A 145 -12.63 12.04 -1.74
N GLU A 146 -11.57 12.81 -1.54
CA GLU A 146 -10.26 12.63 -2.23
C GLU A 146 -10.29 12.77 -3.76
N TRP A 147 -11.15 13.62 -4.31
CA TRP A 147 -11.17 13.90 -5.74
C TRP A 147 -9.77 14.28 -6.30
N PRO A 148 -9.34 13.72 -7.45
CA PRO A 148 -10.08 12.85 -8.36
C PRO A 148 -10.04 11.36 -8.03
N HIS A 149 -9.26 10.94 -7.03
CA HIS A 149 -9.14 9.55 -6.57
C HIS A 149 -10.23 9.22 -5.55
N LEU A 150 -11.48 9.24 -6.03
CA LEU A 150 -12.67 9.20 -5.18
C LEU A 150 -12.67 8.02 -4.20
N LEU A 151 -13.05 8.28 -2.95
CA LEU A 151 -13.19 7.28 -1.90
C LEU A 151 -14.49 7.50 -1.14
N GLU A 152 -15.25 6.44 -0.90
CA GLU A 152 -16.46 6.55 -0.08
C GLU A 152 -16.11 6.88 1.37
N ALA A 153 -16.79 7.88 1.94
CA ALA A 153 -16.61 8.27 3.33
C ALA A 153 -17.95 8.69 3.95
N LYS A 154 -18.13 8.41 5.24
CA LYS A 154 -19.30 8.84 5.99
C LYS A 154 -19.02 10.18 6.65
N VAL A 155 -19.88 11.16 6.44
CA VAL A 155 -19.79 12.49 7.06
C VAL A 155 -20.17 12.40 8.54
N VAL A 156 -19.31 12.91 9.42
CA VAL A 156 -19.51 12.88 10.88
C VAL A 156 -19.66 14.28 11.47
N SER A 157 -18.90 15.25 10.95
CA SER A 157 -19.02 16.65 11.37
C SER A 157 -18.63 17.62 10.25
N ILE A 158 -19.06 18.87 10.39
CA ILE A 158 -18.82 19.98 9.46
C ILE A 158 -18.46 21.22 10.28
N ALA A 159 -17.49 22.02 9.83
CA ALA A 159 -17.05 23.23 10.52
C ALA A 159 -16.71 24.38 9.58
N ASN A 160 -16.94 25.64 9.99
CA ASN A 160 -16.67 26.84 9.20
C ASN A 160 -15.67 27.83 9.86
N GLY A 161 -14.92 27.38 10.87
CA GLY A 161 -13.94 28.19 11.61
C GLY A 161 -14.49 28.79 12.91
N ASP A 162 -15.78 29.10 12.96
CA ASP A 162 -16.45 29.63 14.15
C ASP A 162 -17.27 28.55 14.87
N VAL A 163 -17.98 27.70 14.12
CA VAL A 163 -18.85 26.65 14.67
C VAL A 163 -18.58 25.30 14.03
N ARG A 164 -18.88 24.24 14.78
CA ARG A 164 -18.84 22.83 14.32
C ARG A 164 -20.17 22.14 14.61
N TYR A 165 -20.75 21.56 13.56
CA TYR A 165 -21.90 20.66 13.66
C TYR A 165 -21.43 19.22 13.63
N SER A 166 -21.93 18.38 14.53
CA SER A 166 -21.56 16.97 14.63
C SER A 166 -22.75 16.07 14.88
N LEU A 167 -22.63 14.81 14.47
CA LEU A 167 -23.59 13.79 14.88
C LEU A 167 -23.19 13.20 16.24
N ASP A 168 -24.14 13.19 17.16
CA ASP A 168 -23.99 12.52 18.44
C ASP A 168 -24.07 10.98 18.28
N ARG A 169 -23.93 10.24 19.40
CA ARG A 169 -24.01 8.77 19.38
C ARG A 169 -25.41 8.23 19.04
N LYS A 170 -26.45 9.05 19.17
CA LYS A 170 -27.85 8.73 18.86
C LYS A 170 -28.22 9.13 17.41
N GLY A 171 -27.35 9.83 16.71
CA GLY A 171 -27.59 10.35 15.36
C GLY A 171 -28.29 11.71 15.33
N GLU A 172 -28.35 12.41 16.45
CA GLU A 172 -28.87 13.78 16.55
C GLU A 172 -27.76 14.79 16.23
N VAL A 173 -28.14 15.88 15.58
CA VAL A 173 -27.21 16.96 15.23
C VAL A 173 -26.99 17.86 16.44
N THR A 174 -25.73 18.00 16.85
CA THR A 174 -25.29 18.94 17.87
C THR A 174 -24.41 20.02 17.25
N PHE A 175 -24.43 21.22 17.83
CA PHE A 175 -23.53 22.30 17.44
C PHE A 175 -22.67 22.74 18.62
N VAL A 176 -21.44 23.14 18.35
CA VAL A 176 -20.46 23.61 19.33
C VAL A 176 -19.68 24.78 18.73
N ASP A 177 -19.52 25.85 19.50
CA ASP A 177 -18.65 26.98 19.15
C ASP A 177 -17.18 26.54 19.28
N LEU A 178 -16.38 26.85 18.27
CA LEU A 178 -14.96 26.51 18.23
C LEU A 178 -14.20 27.43 19.19
N SER A 179 -13.29 26.84 19.98
CA SER A 179 -12.35 27.62 20.78
C SER A 179 -11.24 28.19 19.90
N ASP A 180 -10.49 29.16 20.41
CA ASP A 180 -9.33 29.73 19.71
C ASP A 180 -8.33 28.64 19.26
N THR A 181 -8.13 27.60 20.08
CA THR A 181 -7.25 26.47 19.73
C THR A 181 -7.80 25.61 18.58
N ASP A 182 -9.12 25.47 18.51
CA ASP A 182 -9.76 24.73 17.43
C ASP A 182 -9.76 25.53 16.13
N ALA A 183 -9.92 26.86 16.20
CA ALA A 183 -9.81 27.77 15.05
C ALA A 183 -8.38 27.77 14.46
N ASP A 184 -7.35 27.73 15.31
CA ASP A 184 -5.96 27.56 14.89
C ASP A 184 -5.74 26.22 14.18
N THR A 185 -6.34 25.15 14.70
CA THR A 185 -6.25 23.80 14.11
C THR A 185 -6.95 23.76 12.75
N PHE A 186 -8.14 24.35 12.66
CA PHE A 186 -8.91 24.48 11.43
C PHE A 186 -8.11 25.22 10.34
N SER A 187 -7.44 26.32 10.70
CA SER A 187 -6.60 27.09 9.77
C SER A 187 -5.42 26.26 9.25
N LYS A 188 -4.74 25.50 10.13
CA LYS A 188 -3.65 24.58 9.73
C LYS A 188 -4.13 23.44 8.84
N GLU A 189 -5.32 22.90 9.10
CA GLU A 189 -5.93 21.86 8.26
C GLU A 189 -6.24 22.39 6.85
N ILE A 190 -6.78 23.61 6.73
CA ILE A 190 -7.00 24.26 5.42
C ILE A 190 -5.68 24.43 4.66
N GLU A 191 -4.64 24.94 5.30
CA GLU A 191 -3.33 25.11 4.68
C GLU A 191 -2.76 23.77 4.21
N SER A 192 -2.83 22.74 5.06
CA SER A 192 -2.35 21.39 4.74
C SER A 192 -3.08 20.77 3.54
N ILE A 193 -4.42 20.88 3.50
CA ILE A 193 -5.24 20.38 2.39
C ILE A 193 -4.91 21.15 1.10
N THR A 194 -4.87 22.48 1.18
CA THR A 194 -4.61 23.34 0.03
C THR A 194 -3.22 23.08 -0.56
N ASP A 195 -2.20 22.94 0.29
CA ASP A 195 -0.85 22.60 -0.14
C ASP A 195 -0.77 21.18 -0.70
N LYS A 196 -1.43 20.18 -0.09
CA LYS A 196 -1.49 18.81 -0.64
C LYS A 196 -2.06 18.81 -2.05
N TYR A 197 -3.22 19.43 -2.27
CA TYR A 197 -3.87 19.46 -3.60
C TYR A 197 -3.02 20.22 -4.62
N ARG A 198 -2.45 21.36 -4.23
CA ARG A 198 -1.63 22.18 -5.15
C ARG A 198 -0.29 21.52 -5.47
N SER A 199 0.45 21.09 -4.46
CA SER A 199 1.83 20.60 -4.60
C SER A 199 1.90 19.19 -5.15
N ARG A 200 0.94 18.30 -4.82
CA ARG A 200 0.94 16.90 -5.27
C ARG A 200 0.05 16.66 -6.48
N TYR A 201 -1.16 17.22 -6.50
CA TYR A 201 -2.16 16.93 -7.53
C TYR A 201 -2.22 17.99 -8.64
N GLY A 202 -1.64 19.17 -8.43
CA GLY A 202 -1.81 20.29 -9.36
C GLY A 202 -3.24 20.82 -9.37
N VAL A 203 -4.00 20.61 -8.29
CA VAL A 203 -5.39 21.07 -8.16
C VAL A 203 -5.44 22.33 -7.31
N LEU A 204 -6.14 23.34 -7.82
CA LEU A 204 -6.45 24.59 -7.14
C LEU A 204 -7.86 24.50 -6.59
N VAL A 205 -7.93 24.26 -5.28
CA VAL A 205 -9.19 24.05 -4.55
C VAL A 205 -9.96 25.37 -4.36
N GLY A 206 -9.28 26.53 -4.37
CA GLY A 206 -9.90 27.83 -4.13
C GLY A 206 -9.90 28.22 -2.65
N ALA A 207 -10.73 29.19 -2.26
CA ALA A 207 -10.90 29.56 -0.85
C ALA A 207 -11.72 28.47 -0.14
N VAL A 208 -11.18 27.92 0.94
CA VAL A 208 -11.86 26.87 1.73
C VAL A 208 -12.42 27.54 2.97
N ASN A 209 -13.74 27.67 3.04
CA ASN A 209 -14.44 28.24 4.19
C ASN A 209 -15.04 27.15 5.10
N ILE A 210 -15.24 25.94 4.57
CA ILE A 210 -15.90 24.84 5.26
C ILE A 210 -15.06 23.58 5.12
N LEU A 211 -14.76 22.95 6.25
CA LEU A 211 -14.20 21.61 6.32
C LEU A 211 -15.28 20.61 6.71
N VAL A 212 -15.27 19.47 6.03
CA VAL A 212 -16.13 18.33 6.32
C VAL A 212 -15.25 17.21 6.83
N TYR A 213 -15.52 16.75 8.05
CA TYR A 213 -14.81 15.64 8.66
C TYR A 213 -15.56 14.35 8.37
N CYS A 214 -14.88 13.49 7.61
CA CYS A 214 -15.44 12.22 7.20
C CYS A 214 -14.64 11.06 7.78
N LYS A 215 -15.29 9.91 7.92
CA LYS A 215 -14.62 8.63 8.17
C LYS A 215 -14.57 7.85 6.86
N PRO A 216 -13.40 7.71 6.22
CA PRO A 216 -13.25 6.92 5.01
C PRO A 216 -13.68 5.46 5.22
N MET A 217 -14.22 4.83 4.18
CA MET A 217 -14.58 3.43 4.18
C MET A 217 -13.31 2.56 4.19
N THR A 218 -13.20 1.67 5.17
CA THR A 218 -12.05 0.74 5.30
C THR A 218 -12.36 -0.64 4.75
N GLY A 219 -13.63 -1.02 4.69
CA GLY A 219 -14.06 -2.32 4.22
C GLY A 219 -15.53 -2.57 4.46
N ARG A 220 -15.94 -3.83 4.36
CA ARG A 220 -17.30 -4.29 4.70
C ARG A 220 -17.19 -5.43 5.70
N LYS A 221 -18.16 -5.52 6.60
CA LYS A 221 -18.24 -6.58 7.61
C LYS A 221 -19.63 -7.16 7.65
N TYR A 222 -19.68 -8.49 7.67
CA TYR A 222 -20.89 -9.21 7.98
C TYR A 222 -21.22 -9.03 9.46
N ILE A 223 -22.42 -8.50 9.73
CA ILE A 223 -22.96 -8.37 11.08
C ILE A 223 -24.00 -9.47 11.27
N PHE A 224 -23.81 -10.23 12.34
CA PHE A 224 -24.68 -11.33 12.73
C PHE A 224 -25.73 -10.77 13.69
N GLY A 225 -26.92 -10.47 13.16
CA GLY A 225 -28.05 -9.95 13.92
C GLY A 225 -28.81 -11.00 14.71
N LEU A 226 -29.85 -10.55 15.42
CA LEU A 226 -30.78 -11.43 16.14
C LEU A 226 -31.44 -12.42 15.17
N ARG A 227 -31.62 -13.67 15.61
CA ARG A 227 -32.23 -14.77 14.82
C ARG A 227 -31.44 -15.20 13.57
N GLY A 228 -30.14 -14.91 13.50
CA GLY A 228 -29.28 -15.39 12.42
C GLY A 228 -29.39 -14.61 11.11
N ARG A 229 -30.02 -13.43 11.11
CA ARG A 229 -30.02 -12.53 9.96
C ARG A 229 -28.62 -11.93 9.80
N ILE A 230 -28.05 -12.11 8.61
CA ILE A 230 -26.74 -11.55 8.28
C ILE A 230 -26.94 -10.34 7.38
N THR A 231 -26.29 -9.24 7.73
CA THR A 231 -26.25 -8.01 6.92
C THR A 231 -24.81 -7.65 6.62
N LEU A 232 -24.54 -7.18 5.41
CA LEU A 232 -23.23 -6.66 5.04
C LEU A 232 -23.21 -5.15 5.27
N GLU A 233 -22.46 -4.71 6.28
CA GLU A 233 -22.38 -3.28 6.61
C GLU A 233 -21.01 -2.70 6.24
N LYS A 234 -21.00 -1.43 5.84
CA LYS A 234 -19.77 -0.68 5.57
C LYS A 234 -19.05 -0.39 6.89
N GLN A 235 -17.75 -0.67 6.90
CA GLN A 235 -16.86 -0.31 7.99
C GLN A 235 -16.17 1.01 7.69
N TRP A 236 -16.05 1.84 8.71
CA TRP A 236 -15.50 3.17 8.62
C TRP A 236 -14.22 3.26 9.46
N ALA A 237 -13.32 4.16 9.07
CA ALA A 237 -12.12 4.46 9.84
C ALA A 237 -12.47 4.88 11.28
N GLN A 238 -11.58 4.56 12.22
CA GLN A 238 -11.78 4.94 13.63
C GLN A 238 -11.73 6.46 13.82
N HIS A 239 -10.73 7.09 13.17
CA HIS A 239 -10.51 8.53 13.20
C HIS A 239 -11.16 9.21 12.00
N GLN A 240 -11.63 10.45 12.23
CA GLN A 240 -12.13 11.32 11.17
C GLN A 240 -10.97 12.07 10.49
N VAL A 241 -11.15 12.39 9.21
CA VAL A 241 -10.17 13.12 8.40
C VAL A 241 -10.86 14.35 7.79
N PRO A 242 -10.22 15.53 7.81
CA PRO A 242 -10.79 16.74 7.22
C PRO A 242 -10.67 16.72 5.69
N PHE A 243 -11.74 17.16 5.02
CA PHE A 243 -11.79 17.39 3.57
C PHE A 243 -12.39 18.78 3.30
N ALA A 244 -11.90 19.45 2.26
CA ALA A 244 -12.50 20.70 1.81
C ALA A 244 -13.85 20.40 1.16
N LEU A 245 -14.89 21.16 1.52
CA LEU A 245 -16.25 20.93 1.01
C LEU A 245 -16.31 20.88 -0.52
N GLN A 246 -15.60 21.79 -1.21
CA GLN A 246 -15.58 21.83 -2.68
C GLN A 246 -14.88 20.65 -3.37
N THR A 247 -14.22 19.74 -2.63
CA THR A 247 -13.63 18.53 -3.21
C THR A 247 -14.48 17.28 -2.99
N ILE A 248 -15.65 17.44 -2.37
CA ILE A 248 -16.59 16.37 -2.07
C ILE A 248 -17.57 16.23 -3.22
N VAL A 249 -17.79 14.99 -3.64
CA VAL A 249 -18.76 14.66 -4.68
C VAL A 249 -19.93 13.92 -4.03
N PRO A 250 -21.13 14.55 -3.96
CA PRO A 250 -22.32 13.89 -3.47
C PRO A 250 -22.93 12.96 -4.53
N ASP A 251 -23.63 11.93 -4.07
CA ASP A 251 -24.66 11.20 -4.83
C ASP A 251 -24.27 10.59 -6.19
N VAL A 252 -23.04 10.10 -6.34
CA VAL A 252 -22.62 9.35 -7.54
C VAL A 252 -22.91 7.85 -7.36
N PRO A 253 -23.57 7.18 -8.32
CA PRO A 253 -23.75 5.74 -8.27
C PRO A 253 -22.41 5.02 -8.38
N THR A 254 -22.12 4.12 -7.43
CA THR A 254 -20.91 3.28 -7.43
C THR A 254 -21.18 1.93 -8.09
N TYR A 255 -20.37 1.54 -9.07
CA TYR A 255 -20.40 0.20 -9.67
C TYR A 255 -19.70 -0.81 -8.75
N ALA A 256 -20.43 -1.79 -8.23
CA ALA A 256 -19.86 -2.83 -7.38
C ALA A 256 -20.60 -4.19 -7.52
N PRO A 257 -20.46 -4.88 -8.66
CA PRO A 257 -21.17 -6.13 -8.94
C PRO A 257 -20.63 -7.32 -8.12
N ASP A 258 -19.36 -7.28 -7.72
CA ASP A 258 -18.67 -8.40 -7.07
C ASP A 258 -18.95 -8.47 -5.56
N ILE A 259 -19.82 -7.60 -5.03
CA ILE A 259 -20.22 -7.64 -3.63
C ILE A 259 -21.18 -8.82 -3.45
N GLN A 260 -20.67 -9.88 -2.84
CA GLN A 260 -21.49 -10.99 -2.41
C GLN A 260 -22.25 -10.61 -1.13
N GLU A 261 -23.57 -10.71 -1.14
CA GLU A 261 -24.41 -10.46 0.04
C GLU A 261 -24.96 -11.79 0.57
N PHE A 262 -24.23 -12.38 1.52
CA PHE A 262 -24.73 -13.56 2.24
C PHE A 262 -25.84 -13.18 3.20
N LYS A 263 -26.91 -13.99 3.22
CA LYS A 263 -28.11 -13.77 4.05
C LYS A 263 -28.19 -14.75 5.21
N THR A 264 -27.62 -15.95 5.04
CA THR A 264 -27.69 -17.01 6.06
C THR A 264 -26.31 -17.47 6.52
N LEU A 265 -26.29 -18.11 7.70
CA LEU A 265 -25.06 -18.58 8.32
C LEU A 265 -24.41 -19.72 7.52
N GLU A 266 -25.22 -20.55 6.85
CA GLU A 266 -24.76 -21.65 6.01
C GLU A 266 -24.06 -21.16 4.75
N GLU A 267 -24.47 -20.00 4.21
CA GLU A 267 -23.80 -19.37 3.06
C GLU A 267 -22.44 -18.78 3.46
N VAL A 268 -22.37 -18.15 4.65
CA VAL A 268 -21.11 -17.57 5.16
C VAL A 268 -20.12 -18.64 5.61
N PHE A 269 -20.62 -19.73 6.21
CA PHE A 269 -19.81 -20.85 6.69
C PHE A 269 -20.26 -22.16 6.03
N PRO A 270 -19.87 -22.40 4.76
CA PRO A 270 -20.15 -23.65 4.09
C PRO A 270 -19.41 -24.80 4.78
N GLN A 271 -20.00 -26.00 4.74
CA GLN A 271 -19.36 -27.21 5.23
C GLN A 271 -18.00 -27.44 4.54
N GLY A 272 -17.01 -27.88 5.31
CA GLY A 272 -15.67 -28.21 4.81
C GLY A 272 -14.79 -26.98 4.55
N LYS A 273 -15.26 -25.76 4.81
CA LYS A 273 -14.43 -24.56 4.69
C LYS A 273 -13.57 -24.36 5.92
N LEU A 274 -12.37 -23.85 5.67
CA LEU A 274 -11.40 -23.46 6.70
C LEU A 274 -11.88 -22.21 7.43
N CYS A 275 -11.69 -22.18 8.74
CA CYS A 275 -11.94 -21.03 9.60
C CYS A 275 -10.92 -20.94 10.72
N PHE A 276 -10.86 -19.80 11.39
CA PHE A 276 -9.92 -19.54 12.48
C PHE A 276 -10.68 -19.10 13.73
N MET A 277 -10.25 -19.60 14.88
CA MET A 277 -10.83 -19.24 16.17
C MET A 277 -10.35 -17.85 16.61
N LEU A 278 -11.29 -16.94 16.89
CA LEU A 278 -11.00 -15.62 17.46
C LEU A 278 -11.25 -15.54 18.97
N GLY A 279 -11.67 -16.65 19.59
CA GLY A 279 -11.96 -16.73 21.02
C GLY A 279 -10.89 -17.47 21.83
N SER A 280 -10.86 -17.20 23.14
CA SER A 280 -10.10 -18.00 24.11
C SER A 280 -10.77 -19.37 24.30
N PRO A 281 -10.02 -20.48 24.50
CA PRO A 281 -8.57 -20.56 24.71
C PRO A 281 -7.73 -20.82 23.45
N HIS A 282 -8.35 -21.00 22.28
CA HIS A 282 -7.68 -21.47 21.06
C HIS A 282 -7.53 -20.37 20.00
N TYR A 283 -7.25 -19.14 20.42
CA TYR A 283 -7.11 -17.99 19.51
C TYR A 283 -6.07 -18.28 18.42
N GLY A 284 -6.43 -18.07 17.15
CA GLY A 284 -5.57 -18.33 16.00
C GLY A 284 -5.52 -19.79 15.53
N CYS A 285 -6.13 -20.75 16.24
CA CYS A 285 -6.17 -22.13 15.77
C CYS A 285 -7.02 -22.28 14.50
N GLN A 286 -6.50 -23.03 13.53
CA GLN A 286 -7.20 -23.41 12.31
C GLN A 286 -8.22 -24.51 12.61
N GLY A 287 -9.39 -24.39 12.01
CA GLY A 287 -10.45 -25.39 12.07
C GLY A 287 -11.22 -25.51 10.76
N GLU A 288 -12.11 -26.50 10.71
CA GLU A 288 -12.96 -26.81 9.58
C GLU A 288 -14.42 -26.82 10.01
N VAL A 289 -15.29 -26.18 9.23
CA VAL A 289 -16.73 -26.12 9.50
C VAL A 289 -17.35 -27.50 9.30
N VAL A 290 -17.93 -28.05 10.36
CA VAL A 290 -18.68 -29.31 10.37
C VAL A 290 -20.15 -29.02 10.03
N ASP A 291 -20.84 -29.98 9.40
CA ASP A 291 -22.21 -29.85 8.89
C ASP A 291 -23.12 -29.02 9.83
N PRO A 292 -23.62 -27.84 9.39
CA PRO A 292 -24.45 -26.96 10.21
C PRO A 292 -25.81 -27.57 10.62
N LYS A 293 -26.18 -28.75 10.11
CA LYS A 293 -27.51 -29.35 10.28
C LYS A 293 -27.76 -30.07 11.62
N LEU A 294 -26.78 -30.21 12.52
CA LEU A 294 -26.97 -30.84 13.84
C LEU A 294 -26.21 -30.13 14.98
N PRO A 295 -26.83 -29.81 16.14
CA PRO A 295 -28.25 -29.62 16.44
C PRO A 295 -28.64 -28.13 16.43
N LYS A 296 -29.67 -27.81 15.63
CA LYS A 296 -30.72 -26.75 15.71
C LYS A 296 -30.69 -25.69 16.84
N ARG A 297 -29.53 -25.19 17.27
CA ARG A 297 -29.43 -23.96 18.08
C ARG A 297 -29.14 -22.83 17.12
N GLN A 298 -30.17 -22.06 16.81
CA GLN A 298 -30.11 -20.90 15.91
C GLN A 298 -28.85 -20.06 16.20
N GLY A 299 -28.04 -19.80 15.17
CA GLY A 299 -26.91 -18.89 15.24
C GLY A 299 -25.59 -19.47 15.75
N ARG A 300 -25.40 -20.79 15.82
CA ARG A 300 -24.10 -21.42 16.15
C ARG A 300 -23.60 -22.29 15.01
N VAL A 301 -22.30 -22.24 14.75
CA VAL A 301 -21.59 -23.11 13.79
C VAL A 301 -20.75 -24.11 14.57
N LEU A 302 -20.78 -25.38 14.16
CA LEU A 302 -19.90 -26.40 14.71
C LEU A 302 -18.60 -26.40 13.91
N VAL A 303 -17.47 -26.31 14.60
CA VAL A 303 -16.14 -26.28 13.98
C VAL A 303 -15.26 -27.32 14.65
N LYS A 304 -14.54 -28.09 13.84
CA LYS A 304 -13.50 -29.01 14.29
C LYS A 304 -12.16 -28.29 14.22
N PHE A 305 -11.55 -27.99 15.36
CA PHE A 305 -10.24 -27.33 15.43
C PHE A 305 -9.10 -28.35 15.50
N THR A 306 -7.98 -28.01 14.85
CA THR A 306 -6.71 -28.71 15.00
C THR A 306 -5.82 -27.89 15.93
N ILE A 307 -5.65 -28.35 17.17
CA ILE A 307 -4.85 -27.66 18.17
C ILE A 307 -3.40 -28.07 18.01
N GLN A 308 -2.55 -27.11 17.67
CA GLN A 308 -1.10 -27.30 17.65
C GLN A 308 -0.49 -26.80 18.96
N LYS A 309 0.53 -27.50 19.45
CA LYS A 309 1.27 -27.08 20.64
C LYS A 309 2.23 -25.96 20.26
N GLU A 310 2.09 -24.80 20.90
CA GLU A 310 3.02 -23.69 20.71
C GLU A 310 4.42 -24.06 21.21
N PRO A 311 5.49 -23.63 20.52
CA PRO A 311 6.86 -23.85 20.97
C PRO A 311 7.12 -23.07 22.28
N ASP A 312 7.82 -23.69 23.23
CA ASP A 312 8.21 -23.04 24.47
C ASP A 312 9.34 -22.02 24.21
N ILE A 313 8.98 -20.74 24.26
CA ILE A 313 9.91 -19.61 24.10
C ILE A 313 10.26 -18.92 25.43
N GLU A 314 9.90 -19.50 26.58
CA GLU A 314 10.12 -18.88 27.90
C GLU A 314 11.61 -18.64 28.18
N ARG A 315 12.50 -19.54 27.72
CA ARG A 315 13.96 -19.36 27.82
C ARG A 315 14.42 -18.09 27.10
N ILE A 316 13.85 -17.79 25.94
CA ILE A 316 14.20 -16.60 25.14
C ILE A 316 13.68 -15.35 25.82
N LYS A 317 12.42 -15.36 26.29
CA LYS A 317 11.83 -14.23 27.04
C LYS A 317 12.64 -13.86 28.29
N ARG A 318 13.07 -14.87 29.08
CA ARG A 318 13.93 -14.63 30.25
C ARG A 318 15.27 -14.00 29.89
N ASN A 319 15.81 -14.38 28.73
CA ASN A 319 17.08 -13.86 28.22
C ASN A 319 16.94 -12.60 27.37
N GLU A 320 15.72 -12.07 27.17
CA GLU A 320 15.45 -10.91 26.30
C GLU A 320 16.31 -9.71 26.69
N LYS A 321 16.40 -9.40 27.99
CA LYS A 321 17.21 -8.27 28.47
C LYS A 321 18.69 -8.41 28.11
N ASN A 322 19.24 -9.62 28.14
CA ASN A 322 20.63 -9.89 27.77
C ASN A 322 20.85 -9.93 26.25
N LEU A 323 19.84 -10.38 25.49
CA LEU A 323 19.88 -10.43 24.03
C LEU A 323 19.67 -9.03 23.41
N SER A 324 18.86 -8.19 24.05
CA SER A 324 18.53 -6.83 23.60
C SER A 324 19.43 -5.76 24.22
N SER A 325 20.42 -6.11 25.05
CA SER A 325 21.33 -5.17 25.73
C SER A 325 22.39 -4.55 24.82
N LEU A 326 22.13 -4.39 23.52
CA LEU A 326 22.99 -3.60 22.66
C LEU A 326 23.01 -2.18 23.22
N ARG A 327 24.14 -1.82 23.84
CA ARG A 327 24.35 -0.46 24.34
C ARG A 327 24.53 0.43 23.12
N PHE A 328 23.61 1.38 22.99
CA PHE A 328 23.66 2.41 21.98
C PHE A 328 24.18 3.70 22.59
N MET A 329 25.04 4.40 21.87
CA MET A 329 25.62 5.66 22.29
C MET A 329 25.46 6.71 21.19
N SER A 330 25.42 7.98 21.58
CA SER A 330 25.33 9.09 20.63
C SER A 330 26.62 9.25 19.82
N ALA A 331 26.55 9.95 18.68
CA ALA A 331 27.75 10.33 17.92
C ALA A 331 28.79 11.08 18.78
N TYR A 332 28.31 11.85 19.77
CA TYR A 332 29.15 12.59 20.69
C TYR A 332 29.92 11.67 21.64
N GLN A 333 29.22 10.74 22.30
CA GLN A 333 29.84 9.75 23.18
C GLN A 333 30.81 8.84 22.43
N LEU A 334 30.43 8.38 21.22
CA LEU A 334 31.28 7.57 20.37
C LEU A 334 32.55 8.33 19.95
N GLY A 335 32.39 9.60 19.56
CA GLY A 335 33.50 10.49 19.23
C GLY A 335 34.45 10.70 20.41
N GLN A 336 33.92 10.94 21.61
CA GLN A 336 34.73 11.05 22.83
C GLN A 336 35.53 9.77 23.11
N GLN A 337 34.93 8.59 22.97
CA GLN A 337 35.62 7.32 23.21
C GLN A 337 36.69 6.98 22.16
N LEU A 338 36.53 7.48 20.92
CA LEU A 338 37.47 7.26 19.82
C LEU A 338 38.48 8.42 19.64
N GLY A 339 38.37 9.50 20.41
CA GLY A 339 39.20 10.70 20.26
C GLY A 339 38.94 11.49 18.97
N VAL A 340 37.74 11.42 18.40
CA VAL A 340 37.36 12.09 17.14
C VAL A 340 36.14 12.98 17.32
N SER A 341 35.92 13.92 16.39
CA SER A 341 34.74 14.78 16.45
C SER A 341 33.44 14.00 16.18
N ALA A 342 32.34 14.43 16.81
CA ALA A 342 31.01 13.86 16.55
C ALA A 342 30.59 14.03 15.07
N LEU A 343 31.06 15.08 14.40
CA LEU A 343 30.83 15.32 12.98
C LEU A 343 31.52 14.26 12.12
N PHE A 344 32.77 13.89 12.46
CA PHE A 344 33.49 12.82 11.77
C PHE A 344 32.72 11.51 11.86
N VAL A 345 32.34 11.09 13.08
CA VAL A 345 31.50 9.89 13.30
C VAL A 345 30.24 9.97 12.45
N SER A 346 29.53 11.10 12.46
CA SER A 346 28.30 11.27 11.70
C SER A 346 28.50 11.21 10.19
N ARG A 347 29.64 11.66 9.66
CA ARG A 347 29.93 11.62 8.22
C ARG A 347 30.40 10.25 7.78
N ILE A 348 31.40 9.69 8.46
CA ILE A 348 32.04 8.42 8.06
C ILE A 348 31.11 7.22 8.22
N THR A 349 30.20 7.25 9.21
CA THR A 349 29.17 6.20 9.37
C THR A 349 28.07 6.27 8.31
N GLY A 350 27.96 7.37 7.57
CA GLY A 350 27.04 7.50 6.44
C GLY A 350 27.69 7.10 5.12
N THR A 351 27.26 7.77 4.05
CA THR A 351 27.81 7.64 2.71
C THR A 351 28.71 8.84 2.42
N VAL A 352 29.95 8.59 2.00
CA VAL A 352 30.94 9.62 1.67
C VAL A 352 31.51 9.29 0.30
N PHE A 353 31.17 10.08 -0.72
CA PHE A 353 31.72 9.89 -2.05
C PHE A 353 32.98 10.74 -2.23
N ILE A 354 34.06 10.11 -2.69
CA ILE A 354 35.26 10.77 -3.17
C ILE A 354 35.26 10.69 -4.69
N GLN A 355 35.44 11.84 -5.33
CA GLN A 355 35.61 11.90 -6.77
C GLN A 355 37.08 11.63 -7.11
N MET A 356 37.34 10.49 -7.74
CA MET A 356 38.67 10.15 -8.25
C MET A 356 38.78 10.70 -9.67
N ASN A 357 39.33 11.91 -9.82
CA ASN A 357 39.62 12.45 -11.14
C ASN A 357 40.98 11.94 -11.63
N SER A 358 40.99 11.17 -12.72
CA SER A 358 42.10 11.21 -13.68
C SER A 358 41.77 12.31 -14.70
N PRO A 359 42.73 13.16 -15.10
CA PRO A 359 42.50 14.19 -16.13
C PRO A 359 42.01 13.64 -17.49
N GLU A 360 42.06 12.32 -17.70
CA GLU A 360 41.68 11.65 -18.95
C GLU A 360 40.30 10.95 -18.91
N ALA A 361 39.57 10.98 -17.79
CA ALA A 361 38.30 10.25 -17.67
C ALA A 361 37.07 11.14 -18.04
N GLU A 362 36.30 10.72 -19.05
CA GLU A 362 35.06 11.40 -19.49
C GLU A 362 33.93 11.38 -18.44
N THR A 363 34.00 10.49 -17.44
CA THR A 363 33.02 10.37 -16.37
C THR A 363 33.71 10.38 -15.00
N ALA A 364 33.18 11.21 -14.09
CA ALA A 364 33.66 11.28 -12.72
C ALA A 364 33.39 9.96 -11.98
N SER A 365 34.44 9.19 -11.71
CA SER A 365 34.35 8.00 -10.87
C SER A 365 34.17 8.42 -9.41
N LEU A 366 32.96 8.22 -8.88
CA LEU A 366 32.63 8.46 -7.47
C LEU A 366 32.80 7.16 -6.70
N VAL A 367 33.79 7.11 -5.80
CA VAL A 367 34.00 5.97 -4.92
C VAL A 367 33.45 6.28 -3.53
N ASN A 368 32.58 5.42 -3.02
CA ASN A 368 32.07 5.55 -1.65
C ASN A 368 33.08 4.99 -0.65
N VAL A 369 33.53 5.83 0.27
CA VAL A 369 34.44 5.48 1.37
C VAL A 369 33.76 5.52 2.74
N GLY A 370 32.46 5.83 2.79
CA GLY A 370 31.67 5.76 4.02
C GLY A 370 31.29 4.33 4.37
N PHE A 371 31.12 4.04 5.66
CA PHE A 371 30.75 2.70 6.14
C PHE A 371 29.30 2.32 5.84
N ASN A 372 28.47 3.27 5.37
CA ASN A 372 27.05 3.06 5.08
C ASN A 372 26.25 2.47 6.24
N LEU A 373 26.68 2.71 7.49
CA LEU A 373 26.00 2.24 8.69
C LEU A 373 24.73 3.04 8.98
N LYS A 374 24.47 4.14 8.27
CA LYS A 374 23.21 4.89 8.34
C LYS A 374 22.88 5.55 7.00
N PHE A 375 21.59 5.72 6.72
CA PHE A 375 21.13 6.41 5.52
C PHE A 375 20.12 7.51 5.87
N ASN A 376 20.58 8.76 5.93
CA ASN A 376 19.74 9.90 6.31
C ASN A 376 18.61 10.17 5.31
N LYS A 377 18.87 10.00 4.00
CA LYS A 377 17.90 10.33 2.95
C LYS A 377 16.74 9.34 2.89
N SER A 378 17.02 8.05 3.03
CA SER A 378 16.03 6.98 3.07
C SER A 378 15.50 6.69 4.48
N ASN A 379 16.10 7.30 5.51
CA ASN A 379 15.77 7.10 6.91
C ASN A 379 15.94 5.64 7.37
N GLU A 380 16.97 4.96 6.86
CA GLU A 380 17.25 3.54 7.10
C GLU A 380 18.42 3.35 8.07
N GLU A 381 18.25 2.43 9.02
CA GLU A 381 19.27 1.99 9.96
C GLU A 381 19.85 0.62 9.57
N ILE A 382 21.06 0.33 10.03
CA ILE A 382 21.65 -1.00 9.89
C ILE A 382 21.50 -1.76 11.22
N PRO A 383 20.70 -2.84 11.27
CA PRO A 383 20.48 -3.61 12.48
C PRO A 383 21.78 -4.04 13.16
N GLY A 384 21.88 -3.73 14.45
CA GLY A 384 23.04 -4.05 15.26
C GLY A 384 24.20 -3.06 15.18
N TYR A 385 24.17 -2.05 14.30
CA TYR A 385 25.23 -1.04 14.16
C TYR A 385 24.74 0.38 14.43
N SER A 386 23.63 0.79 13.82
CA SER A 386 23.02 2.09 14.04
C SER A 386 21.55 1.95 14.42
N ARG A 387 21.03 2.97 15.07
CA ARG A 387 19.60 3.11 15.36
C ARG A 387 19.20 4.57 15.32
N LYS A 388 18.05 4.88 14.72
CA LYS A 388 17.48 6.24 14.81
C LYS A 388 16.48 6.32 15.97
N VAL A 389 16.70 7.24 16.91
CA VAL A 389 15.81 7.46 18.07
C VAL A 389 15.40 8.93 18.10
N ASN A 390 14.10 9.19 18.00
CA ASN A 390 13.45 10.52 17.98
C ASN A 390 14.09 11.50 16.98
N ASP A 391 15.20 12.13 17.36
CA ASP A 391 15.90 13.18 16.61
C ASP A 391 17.40 12.89 16.34
N GLY A 392 17.91 11.75 16.79
CA GLY A 392 19.34 11.44 16.76
C GLY A 392 19.68 10.04 16.25
N TRP A 393 20.86 9.94 15.64
CA TRP A 393 21.49 8.65 15.32
C TRP A 393 22.31 8.16 16.51
N MET A 394 22.04 6.93 16.89
CA MET A 394 22.74 6.20 17.93
C MET A 394 23.52 5.04 17.30
N TYR A 395 24.65 4.67 17.91
CA TYR A 395 25.60 3.68 17.40
C TYR A 395 25.87 2.64 18.46
N SER A 396 25.96 1.37 18.07
CA SER A 396 26.26 0.27 18.99
C SER A 396 27.76 0.14 19.26
N ASN A 397 28.13 -0.70 20.24
CA ASN A 397 29.52 -1.08 20.45
C ASN A 397 30.16 -1.73 19.20
N LYS A 398 29.40 -2.42 18.34
CA LYS A 398 29.95 -2.98 17.09
C LYS A 398 30.39 -1.88 16.12
N CYS A 399 29.69 -0.75 16.12
CA CYS A 399 30.10 0.43 15.35
C CYS A 399 31.37 1.06 15.94
N TYR A 400 31.53 1.06 17.26
CA TYR A 400 32.77 1.48 17.91
C TYR A 400 33.96 0.62 17.45
N ASP A 401 33.82 -0.70 17.49
CA ASP A 401 34.89 -1.62 17.11
C ASP A 401 35.35 -1.41 15.65
N ILE A 402 34.42 -1.25 14.71
CA ILE A 402 34.74 -0.98 13.30
C ILE A 402 35.46 0.36 13.13
N LEU A 403 34.96 1.42 13.77
CA LEU A 403 35.57 2.74 13.63
C LEU A 403 36.95 2.79 14.29
N LYS A 404 37.14 2.07 15.40
CA LYS A 404 38.44 1.93 16.05
C LYS A 404 39.45 1.24 15.12
N GLU A 405 39.08 0.10 14.53
CA GLU A 405 39.93 -0.61 13.57
C GLU A 405 40.29 0.26 12.36
N TYR A 406 39.33 1.04 11.87
CA TYR A 406 39.56 1.97 10.76
C TYR A 406 40.55 3.08 11.12
N LEU A 407 40.41 3.70 12.29
CA LEU A 407 41.31 4.75 12.76
C LEU A 407 42.74 4.21 12.98
N GLU A 408 42.87 3.00 13.54
CA GLU A 408 44.17 2.34 13.71
C GLU A 408 44.87 2.09 12.36
N LYS A 409 44.13 1.61 11.35
CA LYS A 409 44.69 1.39 10.00
C LYS A 409 45.08 2.69 9.30
N LEU A 410 44.31 3.76 9.45
CA LEU A 410 44.65 5.07 8.88
C LEU A 410 45.91 5.70 9.49
N VAL A 411 46.09 5.56 10.82
CA VAL A 411 47.30 6.05 11.50
C VAL A 411 48.54 5.27 11.06
N ALA A 412 48.43 3.95 10.86
CA ALA A 412 49.53 3.13 10.35
C ALA A 412 49.98 3.52 8.93
N CYS A 413 49.04 3.91 8.05
CA CYS A 413 49.37 4.39 6.70
C CYS A 413 50.12 5.74 6.70
N ASN A 414 49.86 6.62 7.67
CA ASN A 414 50.54 7.93 7.77
C ASN A 414 51.95 7.85 8.40
N GLY A 415 52.30 6.76 9.08
CA GLY A 415 53.63 6.54 9.66
C GLY A 415 54.63 5.84 8.73
N SER A 416 54.24 5.57 7.48
CA SER A 416 55.04 4.85 6.48
C SER A 416 55.50 5.73 5.31
N GLY A 417 55.43 7.06 5.47
CA GLY A 417 55.82 8.06 4.47
C GLY A 417 57.07 8.81 4.86
#